data_AF-A0A1G8J9C0-F1
#
_entry.id   AF-A0A1G8J9C0-F1
#
_cell.length_a   1.000
_cell.length_b   1.000
_cell.length_c   1.000
_cell.angle_alpha   90.00
_cell.angle_beta   90.00
_cell.angle_gamma   90.00
#
_symmetry.space_group_name_H-M   'P 1'
#
loop_
_entity.id
_entity.type
_entity.pdbx_description
1 polymer ?
#
loop_
_entity_poly.entity_id
_entity_poly.type
_entity_poly.pdbx_seq_one_letter_code
_entity_poly.pdbx_strand_id
1 'polypeptide(L)'
;MAGFDFKFTYTEVQEAVVRVCLAAGRARARKLHVTWRWRHAERGHCVLTIDGNSRRIDLLGYRLERDLPLVAEGCMVEGLSPEQRARIGRGFADLMLRGRHVEQGGPIPLRGVTRTSYYYPPYDYECPSVPRLHARLSITENLIVAWNFEEIAPEVLLEELHTACELVLEELVNKRAKRLSFAQLIAAAEDAGLFGDSRDHATRPTDLLMGLKDLRKNVRHRAAEGAGTWLDRHWEDVAMCLERLVRHVNDQVAPNPT
;
A
#
# COMPACT_ATOMS: atom_id res chain seq x y z
N MET A 1 0.70 -11.96 12.25
CA MET A 1 0.55 -10.65 12.92
C MET A 1 1.94 -10.08 13.07
N ALA A 2 2.11 -8.80 12.72
CA ALA A 2 3.36 -8.08 12.92
C ALA A 2 3.04 -6.89 13.81
N GLY A 3 3.78 -6.75 14.90
CA GLY A 3 3.69 -5.60 15.79
C GLY A 3 5.09 -5.13 16.13
N PHE A 4 5.23 -3.84 16.36
CA PHE A 4 6.49 -3.24 16.76
C PHE A 4 6.23 -2.06 17.69
N ASP A 5 7.18 -1.88 18.61
CA ASP A 5 7.27 -0.72 19.47
C ASP A 5 8.43 0.14 18.99
N PHE A 6 8.26 1.45 18.99
CA PHE A 6 9.39 2.35 18.89
C PHE A 6 9.33 3.48 19.90
N LYS A 7 10.50 3.84 20.39
CA LYS A 7 10.71 4.85 21.42
C LYS A 7 11.38 6.04 20.76
N PHE A 8 10.88 7.23 21.02
CA PHE A 8 11.48 8.44 20.48
C PHE A 8 11.44 9.60 21.47
N THR A 9 12.37 10.53 21.29
CA THR A 9 12.40 11.77 22.06
C THR A 9 12.13 12.97 21.16
N TYR A 10 11.60 14.05 21.71
CA TYR A 10 11.30 15.28 21.00
C TYR A 10 11.45 16.48 21.93
N THR A 11 11.70 17.66 21.37
CA THR A 11 11.85 18.90 22.15
C THR A 11 10.49 19.51 22.50
N GLU A 12 10.45 20.41 23.49
CA GLU A 12 9.22 21.12 23.88
C GLU A 12 8.58 21.86 22.70
N VAL A 13 9.40 22.49 21.85
CA VAL A 13 8.93 23.20 20.64
C VAL A 13 8.30 22.24 19.61
N GLN A 14 8.71 20.97 19.58
CA GLN A 14 8.16 19.94 18.69
C GLN A 14 6.89 19.29 19.23
N GLU A 15 6.54 19.49 20.50
CA GLU A 15 5.47 18.75 21.17
C GLU A 15 4.11 18.89 20.47
N ALA A 16 3.75 20.10 20.05
CA ALA A 16 2.50 20.35 19.34
C ALA A 16 2.45 19.58 18.00
N VAL A 17 3.56 19.54 17.26
CA VAL A 17 3.68 18.79 16.01
C VAL A 17 3.55 17.29 16.26
N VAL A 18 4.22 16.77 17.29
CA VAL A 18 4.14 15.34 17.67
C VAL A 18 2.71 14.95 18.01
N ARG A 19 1.98 15.78 18.77
CA ARG A 19 0.59 15.51 19.15
C ARG A 19 -0.34 15.42 17.93
N VAL A 20 -0.20 16.33 16.95
CA VAL A 20 -1.02 16.25 15.73
C VAL A 20 -0.66 15.04 14.87
N CYS A 21 0.63 14.67 14.79
CA CYS A 21 1.06 13.47 14.09
C CYS A 21 0.52 12.19 14.76
N LEU A 22 0.54 12.11 16.09
CA LEU A 22 -0.04 10.99 16.85
C LEU A 22 -1.56 10.87 16.64
N ALA A 23 -2.27 12.01 16.61
CA ALA A 23 -3.70 12.04 16.38
C ALA A 23 -4.05 11.61 14.94
N ALA A 24 -3.36 12.15 13.94
CA ALA A 24 -3.53 11.78 12.54
C ALA A 24 -3.18 10.31 12.31
N GLY A 25 -2.07 9.84 12.86
CA GLY A 25 -1.64 8.44 12.83
C GLY A 25 -2.72 7.50 13.38
N ARG A 26 -3.25 7.80 14.57
CA ARG A 26 -4.35 7.04 15.18
C ARG A 26 -5.60 7.01 14.31
N ALA A 27 -5.98 8.15 13.73
CA ALA A 27 -7.16 8.25 12.87
C ALA A 27 -7.03 7.36 11.62
N ARG A 28 -5.85 7.34 10.99
CA ARG A 28 -5.56 6.47 9.84
C ARG A 28 -5.47 4.99 10.23
N ALA A 29 -4.79 4.67 11.33
CA ALA A 29 -4.68 3.30 11.82
C ALA A 29 -6.05 2.67 12.10
N ARG A 30 -7.00 3.45 12.66
CA ARG A 30 -8.36 3.00 12.93
C ARG A 30 -9.10 2.55 11.67
N LYS A 31 -8.91 3.22 10.52
CA LYS A 31 -9.53 2.85 9.24
C LYS A 31 -9.03 1.49 8.73
N LEU A 32 -7.81 1.11 9.10
CA LEU A 32 -7.17 -0.14 8.69
C LEU A 32 -7.27 -1.25 9.74
N HIS A 33 -8.02 -1.03 10.83
CA HIS A 33 -8.06 -1.93 12.00
C HIS A 33 -6.68 -2.24 12.59
N VAL A 34 -5.72 -1.31 12.46
CA VAL A 34 -4.40 -1.39 13.06
C VAL A 34 -4.46 -0.80 14.47
N THR A 35 -3.92 -1.52 15.44
CA THR A 35 -3.78 -1.03 16.81
C THR A 35 -2.74 0.07 16.84
N TRP A 36 -3.11 1.23 17.39
CA TRP A 36 -2.23 2.39 17.59
C TRP A 36 -2.32 2.83 19.04
N ARG A 37 -1.28 2.58 19.83
CA ARG A 37 -1.21 2.96 21.25
C ARG A 37 0.04 3.75 21.51
N TRP A 38 -0.09 4.89 22.17
CA TRP A 38 1.07 5.67 22.58
C TRP A 38 0.97 6.08 24.03
N ARG A 39 2.13 6.31 24.66
CA ARG A 39 2.23 6.85 26.01
C ARG A 39 3.47 7.72 26.14
N HIS A 40 3.36 8.77 26.95
CA HIS A 40 4.55 9.49 27.42
C HIS A 40 5.19 8.69 28.55
N ALA A 41 6.46 8.31 28.36
CA ALA A 41 7.24 7.69 29.44
C ALA A 41 7.70 8.76 30.44
N GLU A 42 8.08 9.92 29.91
CA GLU A 42 8.45 11.13 30.64
C GLU A 42 8.33 12.32 29.67
N ARG A 43 8.59 13.55 30.15
CA ARG A 43 8.48 14.74 29.31
C ARG A 43 9.44 14.67 28.12
N GLY A 44 8.92 14.85 26.90
CA GLY A 44 9.72 14.76 25.68
C GLY A 44 10.07 13.33 25.25
N HIS A 45 9.53 12.30 25.90
CA HIS A 45 9.80 10.89 25.60
C HIS A 45 8.47 10.16 25.33
N CYS A 46 8.34 9.56 24.15
CA CYS A 46 7.14 8.84 23.75
C CYS A 46 7.48 7.40 23.34
N VAL A 47 6.58 6.49 23.69
CA VAL A 47 6.57 5.12 23.19
C VAL A 47 5.32 4.96 22.33
N LEU A 48 5.48 4.52 21.09
CA LEU A 48 4.39 4.17 20.18
C LEU A 48 4.45 2.68 19.87
N THR A 49 3.33 2.00 20.09
CA THR A 49 3.08 0.59 19.81
C THR A 49 2.10 0.48 18.66
N ILE A 50 2.51 -0.24 17.61
CA ILE A 50 1.70 -0.54 16.43
C ILE A 50 1.58 -2.05 16.29
N ASP A 51 0.37 -2.56 16.11
CA ASP A 51 0.13 -4.00 15.94
C ASP A 51 -1.05 -4.25 15.00
N GLY A 52 -0.95 -5.29 14.18
CA GLY A 52 -1.99 -5.68 13.24
C GLY A 52 -1.52 -6.65 12.16
N ASN A 53 -2.31 -6.71 11.10
CA ASN A 53 -1.92 -7.41 9.88
C ASN A 53 -0.78 -6.63 9.20
N SER A 54 0.28 -7.32 8.79
CA SER A 54 1.49 -6.70 8.22
C SER A 54 1.18 -5.79 7.03
N ARG A 55 0.28 -6.20 6.12
CA ARG A 55 -0.11 -5.40 4.95
C ARG A 55 -0.89 -4.16 5.30
N ARG A 56 -1.74 -4.26 6.34
CA ARG A 56 -2.46 -3.10 6.86
C ARG A 56 -1.48 -2.10 7.48
N ILE A 57 -0.40 -2.59 8.09
CA ILE A 57 0.70 -1.75 8.56
C ILE A 57 1.49 -1.13 7.38
N ASP A 58 1.72 -1.85 6.28
CA ASP A 58 2.31 -1.29 5.06
C ASP A 58 1.47 -0.15 4.48
N LEU A 59 0.16 -0.38 4.31
CA LEU A 59 -0.79 0.63 3.84
C LEU A 59 -0.80 1.86 4.76
N LEU A 60 -0.73 1.64 6.08
CA LEU A 60 -0.61 2.72 7.05
C LEU A 60 0.71 3.49 6.87
N GLY A 61 1.83 2.77 6.70
CA GLY A 61 3.16 3.32 6.46
C GLY A 61 3.19 4.25 5.26
N TYR A 62 2.75 3.73 4.12
CA TYR A 62 2.63 4.45 2.87
C TYR A 62 1.76 5.70 3.03
N ARG A 63 0.61 5.57 3.71
CA ARG A 63 -0.30 6.70 3.91
C ARG A 63 0.32 7.81 4.77
N LEU A 64 0.96 7.43 5.87
CA LEU A 64 1.50 8.39 6.84
C LEU A 64 2.71 9.13 6.29
N GLU A 65 3.53 8.50 5.46
CA GLU A 65 4.61 9.17 4.74
C GLU A 65 4.10 10.38 3.92
N ARG A 66 2.93 10.25 3.30
CA ARG A 66 2.29 11.33 2.52
C ARG A 66 1.57 12.35 3.40
N ASP A 67 0.80 11.90 4.38
CA ASP A 67 -0.11 12.76 5.14
C ASP A 67 0.59 13.54 6.26
N LEU A 68 1.52 12.91 7.00
CA LEU A 68 2.09 13.52 8.20
C LEU A 68 2.87 14.82 7.93
N PRO A 69 3.63 14.96 6.82
CA PRO A 69 4.24 16.25 6.48
C PRO A 69 3.20 17.36 6.32
N LEU A 70 2.06 17.08 5.66
CA LEU A 70 1.00 18.07 5.40
C LEU A 70 0.26 18.44 6.69
N VAL A 71 -0.05 17.43 7.53
CA VAL A 71 -0.67 17.65 8.84
C VAL A 71 0.23 18.49 9.75
N ALA A 72 1.53 18.17 9.77
CA ALA A 72 2.49 18.90 10.57
C ALA A 72 2.69 20.35 10.08
N GLU A 73 2.75 20.56 8.77
CA GLU A 73 2.85 21.90 8.17
C GLU A 73 1.70 22.82 8.63
N GLY A 74 0.47 22.30 8.63
CA GLY A 74 -0.73 23.00 9.07
C GLY A 74 -0.84 23.22 10.59
N CYS A 75 0.05 22.63 11.40
CA CYS A 75 0.08 22.86 12.84
C CYS A 75 0.61 24.26 13.16
N MET A 76 -0.19 25.12 13.78
CA MET A 76 0.24 26.45 14.19
C MET A 76 1.02 26.35 15.52
N VAL A 77 2.34 26.41 15.46
CA VAL A 77 3.24 26.47 16.62
C VAL A 77 4.32 27.53 16.42
N GLU A 78 4.63 28.27 17.50
CA GLU A 78 5.69 29.27 17.51
C GLU A 78 7.08 28.63 17.47
N GLY A 79 8.08 29.33 16.92
CA GLY A 79 9.47 28.87 16.87
C GLY A 79 9.81 27.84 15.77
N LEU A 80 8.83 27.41 14.96
CA LEU A 80 9.06 26.57 13.78
C LEU A 80 8.32 27.13 12.55
N SER A 81 9.03 27.23 11.43
CA SER A 81 8.41 27.56 10.13
C SER A 81 7.54 26.39 9.61
N PRO A 82 6.58 26.65 8.69
CA PRO A 82 5.78 25.59 8.07
C PRO A 82 6.64 24.46 7.47
N GLU A 83 7.72 24.82 6.77
CA GLU A 83 8.65 23.86 6.18
C GLU A 83 9.36 23.00 7.25
N GLN A 84 9.78 23.61 8.36
CA GLN A 84 10.40 22.88 9.46
C GLN A 84 9.42 21.87 10.08
N ARG A 85 8.15 22.27 10.24
CA ARG A 85 7.11 21.36 10.75
C ARG A 85 6.83 20.22 9.78
N ALA A 86 6.73 20.49 8.47
CA ALA A 86 6.59 19.46 7.45
C ALA A 86 7.73 18.43 7.50
N ARG A 87 8.99 18.90 7.66
CA ARG A 87 10.16 18.03 7.83
C ARG A 87 10.06 17.20 9.11
N ILE A 88 9.59 17.76 10.23
CA ILE A 88 9.36 17.03 11.48
C ILE A 88 8.28 15.96 11.30
N GLY A 89 7.17 16.28 10.62
CA GLY A 89 6.13 15.31 10.27
C GLY A 89 6.66 14.15 9.43
N ARG A 90 7.53 14.45 8.45
CA ARG A 90 8.24 13.42 7.68
C ARG A 90 9.19 12.59 8.55
N GLY A 91 9.88 13.23 9.49
CA GLY A 91 10.75 12.56 10.46
C GLY A 91 9.99 11.61 11.37
N PHE A 92 8.76 11.97 11.74
CA PHE A 92 7.88 11.09 12.50
C PHE A 92 7.51 9.85 11.70
N ALA A 93 7.13 10.03 10.42
CA ALA A 93 6.88 8.89 9.52
C ALA A 93 8.13 8.01 9.40
N ASP A 94 9.31 8.61 9.21
CA ASP A 94 10.58 7.89 9.10
C ASP A 94 10.90 7.05 10.35
N LEU A 95 10.65 7.56 11.56
CA LEU A 95 10.82 6.79 12.80
C LEU A 95 9.93 5.56 12.86
N MET A 96 8.67 5.69 12.44
CA MET A 96 7.74 4.56 12.39
C MET A 96 8.20 3.51 11.37
N LEU A 97 8.63 3.97 10.20
CA LEU A 97 9.16 3.10 9.15
C LEU A 97 10.43 2.35 9.59
N ARG A 98 11.30 3.00 10.39
CA ARG A 98 12.46 2.38 11.05
C ARG A 98 12.07 1.37 12.11
N GLY A 99 11.10 1.71 12.97
CA GLY A 99 10.64 0.88 14.08
C GLY A 99 10.15 -0.49 13.66
N ARG A 100 9.67 -0.61 12.41
CA ARG A 100 9.28 -1.89 11.82
C ARG A 100 10.45 -2.83 11.52
N HIS A 101 11.65 -2.31 11.24
CA HIS A 101 12.78 -3.09 10.72
C HIS A 101 13.94 -3.24 11.70
N VAL A 102 14.06 -2.31 12.64
CA VAL A 102 15.21 -2.24 13.53
C VAL A 102 14.73 -2.36 14.96
N GLU A 103 15.15 -3.43 15.63
CA GLU A 103 15.03 -3.51 17.09
C GLU A 103 15.79 -2.34 17.72
N GLN A 104 15.07 -1.52 18.48
CA GLN A 104 15.65 -0.32 19.07
C GLN A 104 16.26 -0.64 20.43
N GLY A 105 17.58 -0.41 20.55
CA GLY A 105 18.28 -0.46 21.84
C GLY A 105 17.88 0.69 22.80
N GLY A 106 17.28 1.77 22.30
CA GLY A 106 16.88 2.93 23.10
C GLY A 106 16.10 4.00 22.30
N PRO A 107 15.64 5.08 22.96
CA PRO A 107 14.87 6.14 22.30
C PRO A 107 15.66 6.87 21.20
N ILE A 108 15.05 7.04 20.03
CA ILE A 108 15.65 7.78 18.91
C ILE A 108 15.18 9.25 18.94
N PRO A 109 16.07 10.24 18.88
CA PRO A 109 15.66 11.64 18.77
C PRO A 109 14.91 11.93 17.47
N LEU A 110 13.72 12.54 17.57
CA LEU A 110 12.94 13.02 16.43
C LEU A 110 13.67 14.18 15.76
N ARG A 111 14.01 13.98 14.49
CA ARG A 111 14.64 14.98 13.64
C ARG A 111 13.79 15.23 12.41
N GLY A 112 13.74 16.47 11.96
CA GLY A 112 13.13 16.77 10.68
C GLY A 112 13.96 16.21 9.53
N VAL A 113 13.32 15.55 8.56
CA VAL A 113 13.99 14.95 7.40
C VAL A 113 13.41 15.46 6.08
N THR A 114 14.22 15.47 5.04
CA THR A 114 13.81 15.84 3.66
C THR A 114 13.18 14.67 2.92
N ARG A 115 13.61 13.44 3.22
CA ARG A 115 13.08 12.18 2.72
C ARG A 115 13.10 11.13 3.82
N THR A 116 12.19 10.18 3.75
CA THR A 116 12.21 8.96 4.56
C THR A 116 13.39 8.08 4.13
N SER A 117 13.89 7.28 5.06
CA SER A 117 15.03 6.38 4.87
C SER A 117 14.60 5.02 4.33
N TYR A 118 13.31 4.71 4.47
CA TYR A 118 12.68 3.49 4.03
C TYR A 118 11.41 3.83 3.25
N TYR A 119 11.11 3.02 2.25
CA TYR A 119 9.87 3.05 1.50
C TYR A 119 9.22 1.67 1.62
N TYR A 120 7.92 1.63 1.91
CA TYR A 120 7.15 0.38 2.00
C TYR A 120 6.03 0.42 0.98
N PRO A 121 6.27 -0.13 -0.23
CA PRO A 121 5.17 -0.38 -1.11
C PRO A 121 4.27 -1.43 -0.44
N PRO A 122 2.95 -1.20 -0.30
CA PRO A 122 2.05 -2.22 0.21
C PRO A 122 2.00 -3.49 -0.65
N TYR A 123 2.42 -3.41 -1.92
CA TYR A 123 2.50 -4.56 -2.84
C TYR A 123 3.78 -4.53 -3.68
N ASP A 124 4.35 -5.70 -3.95
CA ASP A 124 5.55 -5.83 -4.79
C ASP A 124 5.19 -5.69 -6.29
N TYR A 125 4.87 -4.47 -6.73
CA TYR A 125 4.45 -4.15 -8.10
C TYR A 125 5.57 -3.57 -8.98
N GLU A 126 6.81 -3.64 -8.53
CA GLU A 126 7.94 -3.12 -9.29
C GLU A 126 8.21 -3.98 -10.54
N CYS A 127 8.25 -3.34 -11.72
CA CYS A 127 8.56 -3.99 -13.01
C CYS A 127 9.60 -3.15 -13.78
N PRO A 128 10.83 -2.97 -13.27
CA PRO A 128 11.79 -2.02 -13.83
C PRO A 128 12.16 -2.31 -15.29
N SER A 129 12.06 -3.57 -15.72
CA SER A 129 12.25 -4.02 -17.10
C SER A 129 11.15 -3.60 -18.07
N VAL A 130 9.95 -3.27 -17.56
CA VAL A 130 8.78 -2.87 -18.35
C VAL A 130 8.26 -1.51 -17.85
N PRO A 131 8.91 -0.39 -18.20
CA PRO A 131 8.68 0.91 -17.54
C PRO A 131 7.24 1.43 -17.64
N ARG A 132 6.55 1.16 -18.76
CA ARG A 132 5.14 1.56 -18.94
C ARG A 132 4.21 0.79 -18.01
N LEU A 133 4.44 -0.51 -17.86
CA LEU A 133 3.68 -1.36 -16.94
C LEU A 133 3.97 -0.95 -15.50
N HIS A 134 5.23 -0.74 -15.15
CA HIS A 134 5.64 -0.27 -13.83
C HIS A 134 4.93 1.04 -13.44
N ALA A 135 4.97 2.07 -14.29
CA ALA A 135 4.29 3.33 -14.02
C ALA A 135 2.77 3.16 -13.82
N ARG A 136 2.15 2.23 -14.56
CA ARG A 136 0.72 1.93 -14.42
C ARG A 136 0.42 1.23 -13.09
N LEU A 137 1.25 0.27 -12.69
CA LEU A 137 1.08 -0.45 -11.44
C LEU A 137 1.31 0.44 -10.21
N SER A 138 2.20 1.43 -10.29
CA SER A 138 2.34 2.45 -9.24
C SER A 138 1.04 3.28 -9.06
N ILE A 139 0.28 3.52 -10.13
CA ILE A 139 -1.04 4.15 -10.01
C ILE A 139 -2.03 3.20 -9.33
N THR A 140 -2.02 1.92 -9.71
CA THR A 140 -2.86 0.88 -9.10
C THR A 140 -2.60 0.79 -7.59
N GLU A 141 -1.34 0.79 -7.15
CA GLU A 141 -0.96 0.79 -5.74
C GLU A 141 -1.53 2.00 -4.99
N ASN A 142 -1.39 3.20 -5.55
CA ASN A 142 -1.96 4.42 -4.98
C ASN A 142 -3.48 4.36 -4.83
N LEU A 143 -4.18 3.78 -5.80
CA LEU A 143 -5.63 3.61 -5.76
C LEU A 143 -6.06 2.55 -4.74
N ILE A 144 -5.28 1.48 -4.56
CA ILE A 144 -5.50 0.53 -3.46
C ILE A 144 -5.35 1.21 -2.10
N VAL A 145 -4.35 2.08 -1.92
CA VAL A 145 -4.23 2.86 -0.68
C VAL A 145 -5.46 3.77 -0.52
N ALA A 146 -5.82 4.54 -1.53
CA ALA A 146 -6.97 5.46 -1.47
C ALA A 146 -8.30 4.74 -1.16
N TRP A 147 -8.51 3.55 -1.73
CA TRP A 147 -9.65 2.68 -1.42
C TRP A 147 -9.76 2.35 0.06
N ASN A 148 -8.65 1.94 0.67
CA ASN A 148 -8.60 1.57 2.08
C ASN A 148 -8.84 2.76 3.04
N PHE A 149 -8.84 3.99 2.51
CA PHE A 149 -9.20 5.20 3.24
C PHE A 149 -10.53 5.82 2.76
N GLU A 150 -11.32 5.08 1.97
CA GLU A 150 -12.63 5.51 1.45
C GLU A 150 -12.57 6.78 0.58
N GLU A 151 -11.47 6.99 -0.13
CA GLU A 151 -11.22 8.21 -0.90
C GLU A 151 -11.59 8.11 -2.39
N ILE A 152 -11.93 6.91 -2.86
CA ILE A 152 -12.30 6.66 -4.25
C ILE A 152 -13.57 5.84 -4.33
N ALA A 153 -14.32 6.02 -5.41
CA ALA A 153 -15.53 5.25 -5.67
C ALA A 153 -15.17 3.79 -6.05
N PRO A 154 -16.00 2.79 -5.68
CA PRO A 154 -15.75 1.38 -5.99
C PRO A 154 -15.48 1.11 -7.47
N GLU A 155 -16.15 1.82 -8.38
CA GLU A 155 -16.03 1.64 -9.83
C GLU A 155 -14.63 2.01 -10.31
N VAL A 156 -14.00 3.00 -9.68
CA VAL A 156 -12.64 3.43 -10.00
C VAL A 156 -11.65 2.33 -9.66
N LEU A 157 -11.74 1.75 -8.45
CA LEU A 157 -10.87 0.64 -8.08
C LEU A 157 -11.13 -0.60 -8.94
N LEU A 158 -12.40 -0.91 -9.19
CA LEU A 158 -12.79 -2.06 -10.01
C LEU A 158 -12.18 -1.99 -11.42
N GLU A 159 -12.32 -0.84 -12.08
CA GLU A 159 -11.76 -0.60 -13.41
C GLU A 159 -10.23 -0.65 -13.38
N GLU A 160 -9.61 -0.07 -12.35
CA GLU A 160 -8.16 -0.06 -12.19
C GLU A 160 -7.60 -1.48 -12.00
N LEU A 161 -8.14 -2.26 -11.06
CA LEU A 161 -7.69 -3.62 -10.79
C LEU A 161 -7.83 -4.51 -12.03
N HIS A 162 -8.96 -4.40 -12.75
CA HIS A 162 -9.14 -5.11 -14.01
C HIS A 162 -8.08 -4.71 -15.03
N THR A 163 -7.88 -3.40 -15.24
CA THR A 163 -6.90 -2.90 -16.22
C THR A 163 -5.49 -3.34 -15.88
N ALA A 164 -5.10 -3.30 -14.60
CA ALA A 164 -3.80 -3.74 -14.14
C ALA A 164 -3.59 -5.24 -14.40
N CYS A 165 -4.56 -6.08 -14.07
CA CYS A 165 -4.51 -7.51 -14.37
C CYS A 165 -4.42 -7.77 -15.89
N GLU A 166 -5.22 -7.07 -16.69
CA GLU A 166 -5.23 -7.21 -18.14
C GLU A 166 -3.85 -6.90 -18.73
N LEU A 167 -3.24 -5.79 -18.32
CA LEU A 167 -1.91 -5.38 -18.82
C LEU A 167 -0.80 -6.34 -18.40
N VAL A 168 -0.80 -6.81 -17.15
CA VAL A 168 0.21 -7.79 -16.69
C VAL A 168 0.04 -9.11 -17.46
N LEU A 169 -1.18 -9.59 -17.65
CA LEU A 169 -1.42 -10.80 -18.42
C LEU A 169 -1.04 -10.62 -19.90
N GLU A 170 -1.35 -9.47 -20.50
CA GLU A 170 -0.93 -9.17 -21.88
C GLU A 170 0.60 -9.25 -22.03
N GLU A 171 1.35 -8.69 -21.07
CA GLU A 171 2.81 -8.76 -21.07
C GLU A 171 3.32 -10.19 -20.92
N LEU A 172 2.69 -11.00 -20.06
CA LEU A 172 3.10 -12.38 -19.78
C LEU A 172 2.83 -13.35 -20.93
N VAL A 173 1.62 -13.31 -21.51
CA VAL A 173 1.14 -14.35 -22.43
C VAL A 173 0.81 -13.86 -23.84
N ASN A 174 0.80 -12.55 -24.09
CA ASN A 174 0.37 -11.99 -25.37
C ASN A 174 1.35 -10.98 -25.97
N LYS A 175 2.59 -11.41 -26.19
CA LYS A 175 3.72 -10.61 -26.70
C LYS A 175 3.65 -10.21 -28.20
N ARG A 176 2.46 -9.92 -28.77
CA ARG A 176 2.19 -9.22 -30.06
C ARG A 176 1.52 -9.98 -31.24
N ALA A 177 0.83 -11.10 -31.05
CA ALA A 177 0.21 -11.77 -32.22
C ALA A 177 -1.26 -11.38 -32.49
N LYS A 178 -2.08 -11.17 -31.46
CA LYS A 178 -3.53 -10.90 -31.61
C LYS A 178 -4.08 -10.24 -30.35
N ARG A 179 -5.05 -9.32 -30.46
CA ARG A 179 -5.77 -8.82 -29.29
C ARG A 179 -6.61 -9.96 -28.69
N LEU A 180 -6.20 -10.47 -27.54
CA LEU A 180 -6.96 -11.45 -26.78
C LEU A 180 -7.95 -10.72 -25.87
N SER A 181 -9.12 -11.31 -25.65
CA SER A 181 -10.03 -10.86 -24.60
C SER A 181 -9.47 -11.22 -23.23
N PHE A 182 -9.89 -10.50 -22.18
CA PHE A 182 -9.44 -10.77 -20.82
C PHE A 182 -9.63 -12.24 -20.38
N ALA A 183 -10.73 -12.90 -20.78
CA ALA A 183 -10.93 -14.32 -20.50
C ALA A 183 -9.94 -15.24 -21.24
N GLN A 184 -9.54 -14.88 -22.46
CA GLN A 184 -8.52 -15.61 -23.21
C GLN A 184 -7.12 -15.41 -22.60
N LEU A 185 -6.85 -14.23 -22.05
CA LEU A 185 -5.61 -13.97 -21.31
C LEU A 185 -5.53 -14.80 -20.03
N ILE A 186 -6.63 -14.91 -19.27
CA ILE A 186 -6.72 -15.78 -18.08
C ILE A 186 -6.47 -17.24 -18.46
N ALA A 187 -7.16 -17.76 -19.50
CA ALA A 187 -6.99 -19.14 -19.95
C ALA A 187 -5.54 -19.43 -20.39
N ALA A 188 -4.94 -18.53 -21.18
CA ALA A 188 -3.56 -18.69 -21.62
C ALA A 188 -2.55 -18.64 -20.46
N ALA A 189 -2.82 -17.85 -19.41
CA ALA A 189 -1.99 -17.81 -18.21
C ALA A 189 -2.13 -19.08 -17.35
N GLU A 190 -3.33 -19.65 -17.29
CA GLU A 190 -3.57 -20.96 -16.66
C GLU A 190 -2.85 -22.08 -17.40
N ASP A 191 -2.97 -22.12 -18.74
CA ASP A 191 -2.25 -23.08 -19.60
C ASP A 191 -0.73 -22.97 -19.46
N ALA A 192 -0.23 -21.76 -19.22
CA ALA A 192 1.19 -21.49 -18.96
C ALA A 192 1.62 -21.76 -17.50
N GLY A 193 0.71 -22.19 -16.63
CA GLY A 193 1.01 -22.52 -15.22
C GLY A 193 1.31 -21.30 -14.33
N LEU A 194 0.95 -20.09 -14.76
CA LEU A 194 1.31 -18.83 -14.07
C LEU A 194 0.53 -18.59 -12.77
N PHE A 195 -0.53 -19.36 -12.52
CA PHE A 195 -1.31 -19.26 -11.28
C PHE A 195 -0.83 -20.20 -10.16
N GLY A 196 0.13 -21.09 -10.44
CA GLY A 196 0.71 -22.02 -9.47
C GLY A 196 -0.28 -23.01 -8.84
N ASP A 197 0.19 -23.79 -7.86
CA ASP A 197 -0.65 -24.74 -7.10
C ASP A 197 -1.56 -23.94 -6.14
N SER A 198 -2.81 -23.71 -6.54
CA SER A 198 -3.78 -22.82 -5.85
C SER A 198 -4.27 -23.31 -4.48
N ARG A 199 -3.60 -24.27 -3.85
CA ARG A 199 -4.06 -24.96 -2.63
C ARG A 199 -4.13 -24.06 -1.40
N ASP A 200 -3.37 -22.96 -1.40
CA ASP A 200 -3.32 -22.00 -0.29
C ASP A 200 -4.32 -20.85 -0.44
N HIS A 201 -5.18 -20.86 -1.46
CA HIS A 201 -6.17 -19.81 -1.69
C HIS A 201 -7.59 -20.23 -1.35
N ALA A 202 -8.32 -19.30 -0.73
CA ALA A 202 -9.76 -19.43 -0.55
C ALA A 202 -10.53 -19.45 -1.88
N THR A 203 -10.01 -18.77 -2.92
CA THR A 203 -10.60 -18.69 -4.26
C THR A 203 -9.52 -18.94 -5.32
N ARG A 204 -9.81 -19.76 -6.33
CA ARG A 204 -8.87 -19.97 -7.43
C ARG A 204 -8.63 -18.67 -8.20
N PRO A 205 -7.39 -18.35 -8.59
CA PRO A 205 -7.08 -17.12 -9.33
C PRO A 205 -7.92 -16.93 -10.60
N THR A 206 -8.21 -18.01 -11.32
CA THR A 206 -9.03 -18.00 -12.54
C THR A 206 -10.47 -17.57 -12.25
N ASP A 207 -11.10 -18.19 -11.24
CA ASP A 207 -12.45 -17.85 -10.79
C ASP A 207 -12.52 -16.39 -10.28
N LEU A 208 -11.49 -15.96 -9.55
CA LEU A 208 -11.37 -14.60 -9.01
C LEU A 208 -11.31 -13.56 -10.14
N LEU A 209 -10.44 -13.75 -11.13
CA LEU A 209 -10.28 -12.81 -12.25
C LEU A 209 -11.48 -12.85 -13.21
N MET A 210 -12.12 -14.01 -13.38
CA MET A 210 -13.39 -14.10 -14.11
C MET A 210 -14.52 -13.36 -13.38
N GLY A 211 -14.60 -13.48 -12.05
CA GLY A 211 -15.51 -12.70 -11.22
C GLY A 211 -15.30 -11.19 -11.37
N LEU A 212 -14.04 -10.74 -11.38
CA LEU A 212 -13.66 -9.34 -11.61
C LEU A 212 -14.15 -8.84 -12.98
N LYS A 213 -13.95 -9.65 -14.03
CA LYS A 213 -14.41 -9.35 -15.40
C LYS A 213 -15.92 -9.17 -15.47
N ASP A 214 -16.67 -10.13 -14.92
CA ASP A 214 -18.12 -10.15 -15.00
C ASP A 214 -18.74 -9.03 -14.17
N LEU A 215 -18.17 -8.75 -12.99
CA LEU A 215 -18.56 -7.61 -12.17
C LEU A 215 -18.37 -6.28 -12.91
N ARG A 216 -17.19 -6.04 -13.50
CA ARG A 216 -16.92 -4.83 -14.29
C ARG A 216 -17.91 -4.66 -15.44
N LYS A 217 -18.22 -5.75 -16.16
CA LYS A 217 -19.23 -5.72 -17.22
C LYS A 217 -20.61 -5.32 -16.68
N ASN A 218 -21.03 -5.91 -15.56
CA ASN A 218 -22.34 -5.62 -14.96
C ASN A 218 -22.45 -4.18 -14.46
N VAL A 219 -21.42 -3.65 -13.80
CA VAL A 219 -21.37 -2.28 -13.28
C VAL A 219 -21.52 -1.24 -14.39
N ARG A 220 -20.89 -1.48 -15.56
CA ARG A 220 -21.04 -0.62 -16.74
C ARG A 220 -22.47 -0.55 -17.29
N HIS A 221 -23.27 -1.60 -17.09
CA HIS A 221 -24.61 -1.70 -17.65
C HIS A 221 -25.74 -1.42 -16.64
N ARG A 222 -25.49 -1.54 -15.33
CA ARG A 222 -26.53 -1.50 -14.28
C ARG A 222 -26.27 -0.50 -13.15
N ALA A 223 -25.35 0.46 -13.35
CA ALA A 223 -25.05 1.53 -12.41
C ALA A 223 -24.66 1.04 -10.99
N ALA A 224 -23.39 0.65 -10.84
CA ALA A 224 -22.66 0.52 -9.56
C ALA A 224 -23.11 -0.54 -8.53
N GLU A 225 -24.33 -1.06 -8.59
CA GLU A 225 -24.84 -1.97 -7.57
C GLU A 225 -23.96 -3.24 -7.41
N GLY A 226 -23.42 -3.43 -6.20
CA GLY A 226 -22.64 -4.61 -5.81
C GLY A 226 -21.12 -4.50 -5.97
N ALA A 227 -20.59 -3.44 -6.60
CA ALA A 227 -19.15 -3.26 -6.76
C ALA A 227 -18.42 -3.16 -5.41
N GLY A 228 -18.93 -2.32 -4.49
CA GLY A 228 -18.37 -2.16 -3.15
C GLY A 228 -18.36 -3.47 -2.36
N THR A 229 -19.51 -4.15 -2.26
CA THR A 229 -19.63 -5.41 -1.51
C THR A 229 -18.70 -6.51 -2.02
N TRP A 230 -18.48 -6.59 -3.33
CA TRP A 230 -17.55 -7.56 -3.89
C TRP A 230 -16.11 -7.16 -3.61
N LEU A 231 -15.77 -5.87 -3.83
CA LEU A 231 -14.42 -5.37 -3.56
C LEU A 231 -14.05 -5.56 -2.10
N ASP A 232 -14.92 -5.22 -1.14
CA ASP A 232 -14.69 -5.43 0.31
C ASP A 232 -14.23 -6.85 0.67
N ARG A 233 -14.64 -7.85 -0.13
CA ARG A 233 -14.29 -9.26 0.08
C ARG A 233 -13.06 -9.69 -0.71
N HIS A 234 -12.84 -9.15 -1.90
CA HIS A 234 -11.94 -9.75 -2.90
C HIS A 234 -10.82 -8.83 -3.38
N TRP A 235 -10.83 -7.54 -3.05
CA TRP A 235 -9.82 -6.60 -3.55
C TRP A 235 -8.39 -7.04 -3.17
N GLU A 236 -8.20 -7.57 -1.96
CA GLU A 236 -6.90 -8.00 -1.45
C GLU A 236 -6.44 -9.29 -2.15
N ASP A 237 -7.37 -10.21 -2.46
CA ASP A 237 -7.08 -11.41 -3.25
C ASP A 237 -6.64 -11.05 -4.67
N VAL A 238 -7.30 -10.06 -5.30
CA VAL A 238 -6.93 -9.58 -6.64
C VAL A 238 -5.56 -8.92 -6.61
N ALA A 239 -5.30 -8.06 -5.62
CA ALA A 239 -4.01 -7.40 -5.46
C ALA A 239 -2.89 -8.43 -5.22
N MET A 240 -3.15 -9.48 -4.45
CA MET A 240 -2.24 -10.61 -4.27
C MET A 240 -1.98 -11.40 -5.55
N CYS A 241 -3.03 -11.66 -6.32
CA CYS A 241 -2.91 -12.31 -7.61
C CYS A 241 -2.03 -11.47 -8.56
N LEU A 242 -2.27 -10.17 -8.60
CA LEU A 242 -1.49 -9.22 -9.40
C LEU A 242 -0.01 -9.20 -9.01
N GLU A 243 0.31 -9.17 -7.71
CA GLU A 243 1.69 -9.21 -7.20
C GLU A 243 2.45 -10.44 -7.68
N ARG A 244 1.80 -11.61 -7.67
CA ARG A 244 2.40 -12.86 -8.14
C ARG A 244 2.63 -12.88 -9.65
N LEU A 245 1.66 -12.38 -10.41
CA LEU A 245 1.83 -12.23 -11.86
C LEU A 245 2.96 -11.26 -12.20
N VAL A 246 3.10 -10.16 -11.44
CA VAL A 246 4.23 -9.23 -11.57
C VAL A 246 5.57 -9.92 -11.31
N ARG A 247 5.68 -10.79 -10.31
CA ARG A 247 6.90 -11.58 -10.08
C ARG A 247 7.28 -12.39 -11.31
N HIS A 248 6.31 -13.03 -11.98
CA HIS A 248 6.58 -13.73 -13.24
C HIS A 248 7.09 -12.80 -14.36
N VAL A 249 6.62 -11.55 -14.43
CA VAL A 249 7.14 -10.57 -15.41
C VAL A 249 8.62 -10.31 -15.15
N ASN A 250 9.00 -10.15 -13.89
CA ASN A 250 10.39 -9.92 -13.50
C ASN A 250 11.28 -11.16 -13.76
N ASP A 251 10.76 -12.35 -13.47
CA ASP A 251 11.49 -13.61 -13.70
C ASP A 251 11.74 -13.88 -15.18
N GLN A 252 10.82 -13.48 -16.08
CA GLN A 252 11.02 -13.62 -17.53
C GLN A 252 12.14 -12.73 -18.08
N VAL A 253 12.56 -11.70 -17.34
CA VAL A 253 13.60 -10.75 -17.78
C VAL A 253 14.94 -10.97 -17.07
N ALA A 254 14.96 -11.70 -15.96
CA ALA A 254 16.21 -12.09 -15.32
C ALA A 254 17.01 -13.02 -16.26
N PRO A 255 18.26 -12.66 -16.65
CA PRO A 255 19.08 -13.56 -17.45
C PRO A 255 19.38 -14.82 -16.64
N ASN A 256 19.30 -16.00 -17.27
CA ASN A 256 19.81 -17.23 -16.68
C ASN A 256 21.23 -16.98 -16.16
N PRO A 257 21.54 -17.24 -14.88
CA PRO A 257 22.92 -17.24 -14.43
C PRO A 257 23.63 -18.38 -15.18
N THR A 258 24.52 -18.01 -16.09
CA THR A 258 25.48 -18.91 -16.74
C THR A 258 26.53 -19.37 -15.74
#